data_AF-A0A383BGN7-F1
#
_entry.id   AF-A0A383BGN7-F1
#
_cell.length_a   1.000
_cell.length_b   1.000
_cell.length_c   1.000
_cell.angle_alpha   90.00
_cell.angle_beta   90.00
_cell.angle_gamma   90.00
#
_symmetry.space_group_name_H-M   'P 1'
#
loop_
_entity.id
_entity.type
_entity.pdbx_description
1 polymer ?
#
loop_
_entity_poly.entity_id
_entity_poly.type
_entity_poly.pdbx_seq_one_letter_code
_entity_poly.pdbx_strand_id
1 'polypeptide(L)'
;MSDYMLAFIQGSEWLIIGLAILLLFGAKKLPELARGLGKGIREFKKASSDIGDELNRPDYEDGYDRQGRRQRPIEDRPEKPAQAEVEEKSKAENVKSTSEPKA
;
A
#
# COMPACT_ATOMS: atom_id res chain seq x y z
N MET A 1 -28.25 32.05 16.98
CA MET A 1 -29.52 32.05 16.20
C MET A 1 -29.30 32.51 14.77
N SER A 2 -28.54 33.59 14.55
CA SER A 2 -28.15 34.11 13.23
C SER A 2 -27.34 33.13 12.38
N ASP A 3 -26.43 32.35 12.97
CA ASP A 3 -25.64 31.35 12.24
C ASP A 3 -26.51 30.22 11.66
N TYR A 4 -27.60 29.86 12.34
CA TYR A 4 -28.57 28.92 11.81
C TYR A 4 -29.37 29.52 10.65
N MET A 5 -29.70 30.80 10.69
CA MET A 5 -30.36 31.48 9.57
C MET A 5 -29.45 31.58 8.34
N LEU A 6 -28.15 31.78 8.53
CA LEU A 6 -27.17 31.79 7.44
C LEU A 6 -26.89 30.38 6.88
N ALA A 7 -26.86 29.36 7.73
CA ALA A 7 -26.71 27.98 7.27
C ALA A 7 -27.95 27.48 6.51
N PHE A 8 -29.15 27.90 6.92
CA PHE A 8 -30.39 27.63 6.18
C PHE A 8 -30.37 28.25 4.78
N ILE A 9 -29.78 29.45 4.62
CA ILE A 9 -29.65 30.17 3.33
C ILE A 9 -28.39 29.79 2.51
N GLN A 10 -27.65 28.75 2.92
CA GLN A 10 -26.63 28.15 2.06
C GLN A 10 -26.98 26.74 1.61
N GLY A 11 -27.66 25.97 2.48
CA GLY A 11 -28.05 24.60 2.17
C GLY A 11 -29.38 24.48 1.43
N SER A 12 -30.31 25.39 1.66
CA SER A 12 -31.66 25.30 1.08
C SER A 12 -31.67 25.58 -0.42
N GLU A 13 -30.74 26.39 -0.92
CA GLU A 13 -30.54 26.73 -2.33
C GLU A 13 -30.23 25.48 -3.14
N TRP A 14 -29.35 24.62 -2.65
CA TRP A 14 -29.03 23.33 -3.29
C TRP A 14 -30.24 22.41 -3.36
N LEU A 15 -31.10 22.44 -2.33
CA LEU A 15 -32.35 21.70 -2.29
C LEU A 15 -33.35 22.23 -3.33
N ILE A 16 -33.48 23.55 -3.46
CA ILE A 16 -34.35 24.21 -4.44
C ILE A 16 -33.85 23.93 -5.87
N ILE A 17 -32.54 24.03 -6.12
CA ILE A 17 -31.93 23.73 -7.42
C ILE A 17 -32.13 22.24 -7.76
N GLY A 18 -31.89 21.35 -6.79
CA GLY A 18 -32.13 19.91 -6.94
C GLY A 18 -33.59 19.62 -7.28
N LEU A 19 -34.54 20.29 -6.61
CA LEU A 19 -35.96 20.15 -6.88
C LEU A 19 -36.35 20.70 -8.26
N ALA A 20 -35.80 21.84 -8.69
CA ALA A 20 -36.02 22.39 -10.03
C ALA A 20 -35.53 21.44 -11.13
N ILE A 21 -34.33 20.86 -10.98
CA ILE A 21 -33.79 19.83 -11.87
C ILE A 21 -34.71 18.59 -11.84
N LEU A 22 -35.19 18.19 -10.67
CA LEU A 22 -36.09 17.05 -10.51
C LEU A 22 -37.45 17.28 -11.18
N LEU A 23 -37.96 18.52 -11.20
CA LEU A 23 -39.19 18.87 -11.90
C LEU A 23 -38.98 18.91 -13.43
N LEU A 24 -37.83 19.42 -13.88
CA LEU A 24 -37.53 19.54 -15.31
C LEU A 24 -37.25 18.17 -15.95
N PHE A 25 -36.45 17.33 -15.28
CA PHE A 25 -36.04 16.02 -15.79
C PHE A 25 -36.88 14.87 -15.23
N GLY A 26 -37.49 15.03 -14.05
CA GLY A 26 -38.24 13.98 -13.36
C GLY A 26 -37.37 13.11 -12.45
N ALA A 27 -37.98 12.59 -11.38
CA ALA A 27 -37.32 11.72 -10.40
C ALA A 27 -36.79 10.39 -10.98
N LYS A 28 -37.33 9.95 -12.11
CA LYS A 28 -36.85 8.74 -12.81
C LYS A 28 -35.58 8.98 -13.64
N LYS A 29 -35.34 10.19 -14.15
CA LYS A 29 -34.23 10.47 -15.07
C LYS A 29 -32.90 10.66 -14.36
N LEU A 30 -32.90 11.26 -13.17
CA LEU A 30 -31.68 11.42 -12.38
C LEU A 30 -30.95 10.08 -12.06
N PRO A 31 -31.63 9.03 -11.55
CA PRO A 31 -30.98 7.74 -11.31
C PRO A 31 -30.66 6.97 -12.59
N GLU A 32 -31.43 7.17 -13.67
CA GLU A 32 -31.17 6.57 -14.98
C GLU A 32 -29.86 7.12 -15.59
N LEU A 33 -29.69 8.44 -15.56
CA LEU A 33 -28.46 9.13 -15.97
C LEU A 33 -27.27 8.75 -15.08
N ALA A 34 -27.44 8.72 -13.75
CA ALA A 34 -26.38 8.32 -12.83
C ALA A 34 -25.91 6.89 -13.08
N ARG A 35 -26.82 5.96 -13.37
CA ARG A 35 -26.47 4.56 -13.72
C ARG A 35 -25.72 4.48 -15.05
N GLY A 36 -26.13 5.24 -16.07
CA GLY A 36 -25.44 5.30 -17.35
C GLY A 36 -24.02 5.87 -17.21
N LEU A 37 -23.91 7.04 -16.56
CA LEU A 37 -22.65 7.72 -16.31
C LEU A 37 -21.71 6.86 -15.44
N GLY A 38 -22.23 6.22 -14.39
CA GLY A 38 -21.45 5.36 -13.50
C GLY A 38 -20.87 4.14 -14.21
N LYS A 39 -21.62 3.53 -15.14
CA LYS A 39 -21.10 2.46 -16.01
C LYS A 39 -20.01 2.97 -16.94
N GLY A 40 -20.25 4.11 -17.60
CA GLY A 40 -19.26 4.73 -18.50
C GLY A 40 -17.96 5.09 -17.79
N ILE A 41 -18.03 5.71 -16.60
CA ILE A 41 -16.85 6.02 -15.78
C ILE A 41 -16.11 4.75 -15.36
N ARG A 42 -16.83 3.66 -15.01
CA ARG A 42 -16.22 2.39 -14.61
C ARG A 42 -15.48 1.72 -15.77
N GLU A 43 -16.08 1.69 -16.96
CA GLU A 43 -15.44 1.15 -18.16
C GLU A 43 -14.25 2.01 -18.60
N PHE A 44 -14.42 3.33 -18.59
CA PHE A 44 -13.33 4.27 -18.86
C PHE A 44 -12.16 4.06 -17.90
N LYS A 45 -12.41 3.98 -16.59
CA LYS A 45 -11.36 3.75 -15.59
C LYS A 45 -10.66 2.40 -15.80
N LYS A 46 -11.39 1.35 -16.18
CA LYS A 46 -10.81 0.04 -16.49
C LYS A 46 -9.88 0.12 -17.69
N ALA A 47 -10.34 0.70 -18.81
CA ALA A 47 -9.52 0.88 -20.00
C ALA A 47 -8.30 1.77 -19.73
N SER A 48 -8.46 2.88 -18.99
CA SER A 48 -7.36 3.75 -18.60
C SER A 48 -6.35 3.06 -17.68
N SER A 49 -6.80 2.19 -16.77
CA SER A 49 -5.90 1.41 -15.90
C SER A 49 -5.11 0.38 -16.70
N ASP A 50 -5.74 -0.37 -17.60
CA ASP A 50 -5.06 -1.36 -18.43
C ASP A 50 -3.94 -0.68 -19.29
N ILE A 51 -4.23 0.49 -19.87
CA ILE A 51 -3.24 1.30 -20.60
C ILE A 51 -2.13 1.83 -19.69
N GLY A 52 -2.49 2.31 -18.50
CA GLY A 52 -1.54 2.83 -17.52
C GLY A 52 -0.58 1.76 -17.00
N ASP A 53 -1.07 0.53 -16.82
CA ASP A 53 -0.27 -0.61 -16.37
C ASP A 53 0.66 -1.13 -17.47
N GLU A 54 0.25 -1.08 -18.75
CA GLU A 54 1.13 -1.39 -19.89
C GLU A 54 2.27 -0.37 -20.05
N LEU A 55 2.01 0.92 -19.81
CA LEU A 55 3.04 1.96 -19.86
C LEU A 55 3.99 1.95 -18.66
N ASN A 56 3.61 1.30 -17.55
CA ASN A 56 4.44 1.16 -16.34
C ASN A 56 5.15 -0.20 -16.25
N ARG A 57 4.96 -1.10 -17.22
CA ARG A 57 5.74 -2.33 -17.28
C ARG A 57 7.15 -2.00 -17.79
N PRO A 58 8.20 -2.22 -16.99
CA PRO A 58 9.56 -2.18 -17.53
C PRO A 58 9.71 -3.34 -18.51
N ASP A 59 10.33 -3.07 -19.67
CA ASP A 59 10.64 -4.02 -20.73
C ASP A 59 11.70 -5.05 -20.28
N TYR A 60 11.41 -5.86 -19.26
CA TYR A 60 12.31 -6.88 -18.77
C TYR A 60 11.77 -8.27 -19.10
N GLU A 61 12.38 -8.87 -20.12
CA GLU A 61 12.28 -10.28 -20.43
C GLU A 61 13.55 -10.96 -19.91
N ASP A 62 13.42 -11.89 -18.96
CA ASP A 62 14.29 -13.05 -18.91
C ASP A 62 13.46 -14.33 -18.76
N GLY A 63 13.39 -15.09 -19.87
CA GLY A 63 13.08 -16.50 -19.79
C GLY A 63 14.20 -17.23 -19.04
N TYR A 64 13.85 -18.17 -18.17
CA TYR A 64 14.50 -19.47 -17.89
C TYR A 64 13.88 -20.08 -16.61
N ASP A 65 12.63 -20.58 -16.67
CA ASP A 65 12.12 -21.48 -15.64
C ASP A 65 12.69 -22.90 -15.85
N ARG A 66 13.88 -23.10 -15.27
CA ARG A 66 14.55 -24.39 -15.18
C ARG A 66 13.74 -25.32 -14.26
N GLN A 67 12.70 -25.96 -14.79
CA GLN A 67 12.00 -27.10 -14.18
C GLN A 67 12.98 -28.27 -14.01
N GLY A 68 13.69 -28.30 -12.88
CA GLY A 68 14.70 -29.34 -12.68
C GLY A 68 15.39 -29.28 -11.32
N ARG A 69 14.63 -29.34 -10.21
CA ARG A 69 15.16 -29.82 -8.91
C ARG A 69 14.03 -30.37 -8.01
N ARG A 70 13.34 -31.38 -8.51
CA ARG A 70 12.75 -32.42 -7.64
C ARG A 70 13.80 -33.51 -7.46
N GLN A 71 14.60 -33.47 -6.39
CA GLN A 71 15.28 -34.65 -5.79
C GLN A 71 15.98 -34.30 -4.45
N ARG A 72 15.24 -34.60 -3.37
CA ARG A 72 15.59 -34.98 -1.98
C ARG A 72 16.86 -34.42 -1.31
N PRO A 73 16.73 -33.67 -0.20
CA PRO A 73 17.72 -33.68 0.87
C PRO A 73 17.62 -35.01 1.64
N ILE A 74 18.73 -35.73 1.73
CA ILE A 74 18.91 -36.89 2.61
C ILE A 74 18.93 -36.37 4.06
N GLU A 75 17.92 -36.72 4.81
CA GLU A 75 17.88 -36.63 6.27
C GLU A 75 18.71 -37.79 6.84
N ASP A 76 20.01 -37.59 7.06
CA ASP A 76 20.80 -38.34 8.06
C ASP A 76 22.25 -37.84 8.11
N ARG A 77 22.57 -36.99 9.08
CA ARG A 77 23.89 -37.00 9.72
C ARG A 77 23.86 -36.25 11.07
N PRO A 78 24.03 -36.93 12.20
CA PRO A 78 24.30 -36.26 13.46
C PRO A 78 25.79 -35.88 13.48
N GLU A 79 26.13 -34.67 13.07
CA GLU A 79 27.42 -34.06 13.40
C GLU A 79 27.19 -32.90 14.36
N LYS A 80 27.23 -33.25 15.65
CA LYS A 80 27.42 -32.30 16.75
C LYS A 80 28.90 -31.88 16.74
N PRO A 81 29.26 -30.63 16.40
CA PRO A 81 30.62 -30.16 16.59
C PRO A 81 30.73 -29.68 18.04
N ALA A 82 31.48 -30.46 18.82
CA ALA A 82 32.17 -29.99 20.00
C ALA A 82 32.88 -28.66 19.69
N GLN A 83 32.40 -27.58 20.30
CA GLN A 83 33.11 -26.31 20.50
C GLN A 83 32.28 -25.40 21.41
N ALA A 84 31.81 -25.98 22.51
CA ALA A 84 31.62 -25.23 23.75
C ALA A 84 32.94 -25.32 24.53
N GLU A 85 34.04 -24.72 24.04
CA GLU A 85 35.27 -24.62 24.86
C GLU A 85 36.32 -23.61 24.33
N VAL A 86 35.97 -22.51 23.66
CA VAL A 86 36.97 -21.44 23.43
C VAL A 86 36.34 -20.05 23.35
N GLU A 87 35.54 -19.67 24.35
CA GLU A 87 35.13 -18.26 24.51
C GLU A 87 35.10 -17.83 25.98
N GLU A 88 35.98 -18.42 26.80
CA GLU A 88 36.15 -18.07 28.21
C GLU A 88 37.61 -17.63 28.46
N LYS A 89 38.07 -16.54 27.82
CA LYS A 89 39.31 -15.85 28.28
C LYS A 89 39.54 -14.42 27.82
N SER A 90 38.57 -13.74 27.21
CA SER A 90 38.79 -12.41 26.60
C SER A 90 38.14 -11.25 27.35
N LYS A 91 37.83 -11.41 28.65
CA LYS A 91 37.32 -10.33 29.50
C LYS A 91 38.13 -10.23 30.80
N ALA A 92 39.42 -9.98 30.67
CA ALA A 92 40.31 -9.70 31.79
C ALA A 92 41.42 -8.72 31.36
N GLU A 93 41.07 -7.64 30.66
CA GLU A 93 42.03 -6.57 30.35
C GLU A 93 41.31 -5.21 30.24
N ASN A 94 40.66 -4.79 31.32
CA ASN A 94 40.32 -3.37 31.51
C ASN A 94 40.20 -3.05 33.00
N VAL A 95 41.30 -3.17 33.73
CA VAL A 95 41.52 -2.46 34.99
C VAL A 95 43.02 -2.16 35.05
N LYS A 96 43.35 -0.88 35.24
CA LYS A 96 44.66 -0.36 35.70
C LYS A 96 45.67 -0.03 34.59
N SER A 97 45.69 1.24 34.17
CA SER A 97 46.75 2.18 34.60
C SER A 97 46.86 3.35 33.63
N THR A 98 46.32 4.51 34.03
CA THR A 98 46.94 5.80 33.69
C THR A 98 46.58 6.76 34.81
N SER A 99 47.53 6.89 35.74
CA SER A 99 47.68 8.00 36.65
C SER A 99 48.88 8.82 36.19
N GLU A 100 48.79 10.14 36.41
CA GLU A 100 49.78 11.21 36.22
C GLU A 100 49.70 12.01 34.89
N PRO A 101 49.32 13.30 34.99
CA PRO A 101 50.04 14.39 34.35
C PRO A 101 51.15 14.90 35.28
N LYS A 102 52.39 14.90 34.79
CA LYS A 102 53.55 15.62 35.34
C LYS A 102 53.83 16.82 34.44
N ALA A 103 53.70 18.03 34.98
CA ALA A 103 54.48 19.26 34.70
C ALA A 103 53.73 20.48 35.24
#